data_AF-A0A0N4ZXI8-F1
#
_entry.id   AF-A0A0N4ZXI8-F1
#
_cell.length_a   1.000
_cell.length_b   1.000
_cell.length_c   1.000
_cell.angle_alpha   90.00
_cell.angle_beta   90.00
_cell.angle_gamma   90.00
#
_symmetry.space_group_name_H-M   'P 1'
#
loop_
_entity.id
_entity.type
_entity.pdbx_description
1 polymer ?
#
loop_
_entity_poly.entity_id
_entity_poly.type
_entity_poly.pdbx_seq_one_letter_code
_entity_poly.pdbx_strand_id
1 'polypeptide(L)'
;MVSFTFKNIVIIFLLINFIQLSYTDSSEKNSLLNYYIGDLALLKGLNIDNHRIEKRQARSSSAQRRRRQAQRRRFQQMINALNQLQQQITLLQQQINATLFATTTTQSTTSTTTQQYSSTNTGDKYSVSIIAKVQPAVVTPCCIDMLSPGVCRLMMNRDQEKFNRQCRNNADFSFLQCCYSCHFSSQAYVGLTASGNELYEEDAVNMLLNPYNATNEHCFDRHGTSFCESLVKRQGRWGSKTTSCSQSSLAFRVCRRSCGYCSDQTKQATVRYDSEVARDMKKCSRLF
;
A
#
# COMPACT_ATOMS: atom_id res chain seq x y z
N MET A 1 -1.55 6.31 -42.16
CA MET A 1 -1.06 7.68 -41.85
C MET A 1 -1.68 8.30 -40.57
N VAL A 2 -2.34 7.54 -39.68
CA VAL A 2 -3.07 8.10 -38.51
C VAL A 2 -2.31 7.93 -37.17
N SER A 3 -1.25 7.13 -37.12
CA SER A 3 -0.54 6.80 -35.86
C SER A 3 0.49 7.87 -35.44
N PHE A 4 0.88 8.78 -36.34
CA PHE A 4 1.90 9.79 -36.07
C PHE A 4 1.36 11.03 -35.34
N THR A 5 0.07 11.33 -35.49
CA THR A 5 -0.58 12.49 -34.87
C THR A 5 -0.88 12.29 -33.39
N PHE A 6 -1.22 11.07 -32.95
CA PHE A 6 -1.58 10.83 -31.55
C PHE A 6 -0.39 10.96 -30.59
N LYS A 7 0.80 10.48 -30.98
CA LYS A 7 2.02 10.60 -30.15
C LYS A 7 2.43 12.06 -29.95
N ASN A 8 2.29 12.89 -30.97
CA ASN A 8 2.65 14.31 -30.88
C ASN A 8 1.66 15.09 -29.99
N ILE A 9 0.36 14.74 -30.02
CA ILE A 9 -0.65 15.36 -29.14
C ILE A 9 -0.38 15.02 -27.66
N VAL A 10 -0.01 13.77 -27.35
CA VAL A 10 0.33 13.37 -25.97
C VAL A 10 1.57 14.10 -25.47
N ILE A 11 2.59 14.28 -26.31
CA ILE A 11 3.81 15.03 -25.94
C ILE A 11 3.49 16.50 -25.67
N ILE A 12 2.67 17.13 -26.52
CA ILE A 12 2.24 18.53 -26.32
C ILE A 12 1.45 18.67 -25.01
N PHE A 13 0.54 17.73 -24.71
CA PHE A 13 -0.24 17.77 -23.48
C PHE A 13 0.63 17.59 -22.22
N LEU A 14 1.67 16.75 -22.30
CA LEU A 14 2.65 16.59 -21.22
C LEU A 14 3.52 17.84 -21.05
N LEU A 15 3.92 18.50 -22.13
CA LEU A 15 4.69 19.74 -22.08
C LEU A 15 3.88 20.91 -21.51
N ILE A 16 2.60 21.03 -21.88
CA ILE A 16 1.70 22.06 -21.32
C ILE A 16 1.49 21.84 -19.81
N ASN A 17 1.28 20.60 -19.37
CA ASN A 17 1.19 20.28 -17.94
C ASN A 17 2.51 20.53 -17.20
N PHE A 18 3.66 20.28 -17.84
CA PHE A 18 4.97 20.55 -17.24
C PHE A 18 5.24 22.05 -17.08
N ILE A 19 4.85 22.88 -18.07
CA ILE A 19 4.98 24.34 -18.00
C ILE A 19 4.04 24.92 -16.91
N GLN A 20 2.81 24.42 -16.80
CA GLN A 20 1.88 24.80 -15.71
C GLN A 20 2.44 24.44 -14.32
N LEU A 21 3.15 23.32 -14.19
CA LEU A 21 3.82 22.92 -12.95
C LEU A 21 5.08 23.77 -12.63
N SER A 22 5.66 24.41 -13.64
CA SER A 22 6.90 25.18 -13.53
C SER A 22 6.66 26.67 -13.24
N TYR A 23 5.49 27.20 -13.58
CA TYR A 23 5.21 28.65 -13.57
C TYR A 23 4.68 29.18 -12.23
N THR A 24 4.43 28.33 -11.23
CA THR A 24 3.90 28.78 -9.92
C THR A 24 4.97 29.01 -8.85
N ASP A 25 6.27 29.02 -9.18
CA ASP A 25 7.37 29.26 -8.21
C ASP A 25 8.18 30.54 -8.51
N SER A 26 7.49 31.68 -8.65
CA SER A 26 8.17 32.99 -8.69
C SER A 26 7.27 34.14 -8.20
N SER A 27 6.74 34.04 -6.98
CA SER A 27 6.31 35.23 -6.23
C SER A 27 6.15 34.82 -4.76
N GLU A 28 7.15 35.18 -3.92
CA GLU A 28 7.15 35.22 -2.44
C GLU A 28 8.44 34.69 -1.77
N LYS A 29 9.61 34.87 -2.38
CA LYS A 29 10.91 34.53 -1.75
C LYS A 29 11.52 35.62 -0.84
N ASN A 30 10.76 36.62 -0.38
CA ASN A 30 11.33 37.74 0.41
C ASN A 30 10.76 37.98 1.82
N SER A 31 9.92 37.10 2.40
CA SER A 31 9.34 37.36 3.73
C SER A 31 9.79 36.46 4.88
N LEU A 32 10.51 35.34 4.64
CA LEU A 32 10.78 34.34 5.69
C LEU A 32 12.22 34.32 6.23
N LEU A 33 13.09 35.20 5.75
CA LEU A 33 14.49 35.25 6.17
C LEU A 33 14.74 36.06 7.46
N ASN A 34 13.71 36.70 8.03
CA ASN A 34 13.85 37.56 9.21
C ASN A 34 13.40 36.92 10.55
N TYR A 35 12.92 35.67 10.55
CA TYR A 35 12.40 35.02 11.76
C TYR A 35 13.37 34.02 12.43
N TYR A 36 14.51 33.69 11.81
CA TYR A 36 15.47 32.71 12.33
C TYR A 36 16.80 33.29 12.85
N ILE A 37 16.89 34.61 13.04
CA ILE A 37 18.12 35.27 13.55
C ILE A 37 18.03 35.58 15.07
N GLY A 38 17.08 34.99 15.78
CA GLY A 38 16.88 35.24 17.23
C GLY A 38 17.64 34.32 18.19
N ASP A 39 18.06 33.12 17.76
CA ASP A 39 18.41 32.04 18.71
C ASP A 39 19.84 31.49 18.58
N LEU A 40 20.73 32.17 17.85
CA LEU A 40 22.11 31.75 17.64
C LEU A 40 23.12 32.56 18.47
N ALA A 41 22.81 32.78 19.75
CA ALA A 41 23.71 33.42 20.72
C ALA A 41 24.07 32.50 21.92
N LEU A 42 23.89 31.18 21.79
CA LEU A 42 24.16 30.25 22.90
C LEU A 42 24.94 28.99 22.51
N LEU A 43 26.00 29.11 21.70
CA LEU A 43 26.95 28.01 21.47
C LEU A 43 28.35 28.56 21.16
N LYS A 44 28.88 29.37 22.08
CA LYS A 44 30.28 29.78 22.10
C LYS A 44 31.01 29.03 23.21
N GLY A 45 31.38 27.80 22.91
CA GLY A 45 32.17 26.99 23.82
C GLY A 45 32.05 25.52 23.48
N LEU A 46 32.93 25.03 22.61
CA LEU A 46 33.45 23.65 22.56
C LEU A 46 34.51 23.61 21.45
N ASN A 47 35.66 24.23 21.72
CA ASN A 47 36.89 23.93 20.98
C ASN A 47 37.44 22.62 21.53
N ILE A 48 36.87 21.49 21.11
CA ILE A 48 37.32 20.13 21.48
C ILE A 48 37.32 19.25 20.21
N ASP A 49 38.54 18.91 19.79
CA ASP A 49 38.93 17.75 18.98
C ASP A 49 38.34 17.56 17.57
N ASN A 50 38.74 18.41 16.63
CA ASN A 50 38.52 18.22 15.18
C ASN A 50 38.98 16.83 14.67
N HIS A 51 40.04 16.26 15.23
CA HIS A 51 40.55 14.94 14.81
C HIS A 51 39.59 13.77 15.16
N ARG A 52 38.78 13.91 16.21
CA ARG A 52 37.86 12.85 16.68
C ARG A 52 36.57 12.83 15.85
N ILE A 53 36.14 13.99 15.35
CA ILE A 53 34.96 14.15 14.49
C ILE A 53 35.25 13.60 13.09
N GLU A 54 36.41 13.90 12.51
CA GLU A 54 36.81 13.43 11.19
C GLU A 54 36.93 11.89 11.13
N LYS A 55 37.49 11.26 12.17
CA LYS A 55 37.58 9.79 12.28
C LYS A 55 36.21 9.12 12.39
N ARG A 56 35.21 9.78 13.00
CA ARG A 56 33.82 9.29 13.07
C ARG A 56 33.11 9.43 11.72
N GLN A 57 33.35 10.53 10.99
CA GLN A 57 32.78 10.75 9.66
C GLN A 57 33.37 9.79 8.60
N ALA A 58 34.68 9.52 8.64
CA ALA A 58 35.34 8.56 7.73
C ALA A 58 34.90 7.09 7.97
N ARG A 59 34.61 6.71 9.22
CA ARG A 59 34.07 5.37 9.54
C ARG A 59 32.62 5.21 9.07
N SER A 60 31.82 6.26 9.15
CA SER A 60 30.43 6.27 8.64
C SER A 60 30.39 6.13 7.11
N SER A 61 31.23 6.88 6.39
CA SER A 61 31.25 6.85 4.92
C SER A 61 31.76 5.51 4.36
N SER A 62 32.77 4.90 4.97
CA SER A 62 33.25 3.57 4.58
C SER A 62 32.23 2.45 4.86
N ALA A 63 31.52 2.52 5.99
CA ALA A 63 30.44 1.58 6.31
C ALA A 63 29.26 1.71 5.33
N GLN A 64 28.91 2.94 4.94
CA GLN A 64 27.84 3.18 3.96
C GLN A 64 28.21 2.69 2.56
N ARG A 65 29.48 2.83 2.14
CA ARG A 65 29.98 2.25 0.88
C ARG A 65 29.88 0.73 0.88
N ARG A 66 30.27 0.06 1.98
CA ARG A 66 30.14 -1.40 2.12
C ARG A 66 28.69 -1.87 2.04
N ARG A 67 27.75 -1.16 2.68
CA ARG A 67 26.31 -1.47 2.60
C ARG A 67 25.76 -1.35 1.16
N ARG A 68 26.11 -0.29 0.45
CA ARG A 68 25.72 -0.11 -0.96
C ARG A 68 26.29 -1.21 -1.87
N GLN A 69 27.53 -1.63 -1.63
CA GLN A 69 28.16 -2.70 -2.41
C GLN A 69 27.53 -4.08 -2.11
N ALA A 70 27.20 -4.36 -0.85
CA ALA A 70 26.47 -5.57 -0.47
C ALA A 70 25.05 -5.60 -1.08
N GLN A 71 24.36 -4.46 -1.11
CA GLN A 71 23.03 -4.34 -1.73
C GLN A 71 23.10 -4.56 -3.25
N ARG A 72 24.12 -4.02 -3.93
CA ARG A 72 24.36 -4.30 -5.36
C ARG A 72 24.62 -5.78 -5.63
N ARG A 73 25.40 -6.46 -4.77
CA ARG A 73 25.64 -7.92 -4.91
C ARG A 73 24.35 -8.72 -4.76
N ARG A 74 23.50 -8.39 -3.78
CA ARG A 74 22.20 -9.04 -3.59
C ARG A 74 21.26 -8.81 -4.78
N PHE A 75 21.25 -7.59 -5.32
CA PHE A 75 20.45 -7.28 -6.50
C PHE A 75 20.93 -8.07 -7.72
N GLN A 76 22.24 -8.19 -7.93
CA GLN A 76 22.81 -8.98 -9.02
C GLN A 76 22.48 -10.48 -8.87
N GLN A 77 22.53 -11.02 -7.65
CA GLN A 77 22.10 -12.40 -7.37
C GLN A 77 20.62 -12.61 -7.73
N MET A 78 19.77 -11.61 -7.45
CA MET A 78 18.34 -11.67 -7.78
C MET A 78 18.09 -11.63 -9.29
N ILE A 79 18.85 -10.80 -10.03
CA ILE A 79 18.80 -10.78 -11.51
C ILE A 79 19.21 -12.15 -12.09
N ASN A 80 20.29 -12.74 -11.57
CA ASN A 80 20.73 -14.05 -12.03
C ASN A 80 19.67 -15.14 -11.76
N ALA A 81 18.99 -15.09 -10.61
CA ALA A 81 17.89 -16.01 -10.29
C ALA A 81 16.67 -15.81 -11.22
N LEU A 82 16.34 -14.56 -11.56
CA LEU A 82 15.28 -14.27 -12.53
C LEU A 82 15.59 -14.82 -13.92
N ASN A 83 16.83 -14.67 -14.39
CA ASN A 83 17.27 -15.23 -15.66
C ASN A 83 17.18 -16.77 -15.68
N GLN A 84 17.52 -17.44 -14.58
CA GLN A 84 17.36 -18.90 -14.45
C GLN A 84 15.88 -19.32 -14.51
N LEU A 85 14.99 -18.61 -13.81
CA LEU A 85 13.56 -18.87 -13.86
C LEU A 85 13.00 -18.68 -15.27
N GLN A 86 13.44 -17.65 -15.99
CA GLN A 86 13.03 -17.43 -17.36
C GLN A 86 13.45 -18.57 -18.29
N GLN A 87 14.64 -19.15 -18.10
CA GLN A 87 15.07 -20.33 -18.86
C GLN A 87 14.22 -21.57 -18.55
N GLN A 88 13.82 -21.77 -17.29
CA GLN A 88 12.94 -22.88 -16.91
C GLN A 88 11.55 -22.76 -17.55
N ILE A 89 10.99 -21.55 -17.63
CA ILE A 89 9.70 -21.30 -18.28
C ILE A 89 9.78 -21.64 -19.78
N THR A 90 10.86 -21.28 -20.45
CA THR A 90 11.06 -21.61 -21.88
C THR A 90 11.14 -23.11 -22.11
N LEU A 91 11.84 -23.86 -21.24
CA LEU A 91 11.91 -25.31 -21.34
C LEU A 91 10.55 -25.99 -21.12
N LEU A 92 9.77 -25.50 -20.15
CA LEU A 92 8.41 -25.98 -19.91
C LEU A 92 7.49 -25.71 -21.11
N GLN A 93 7.60 -24.54 -21.74
CA GLN A 93 6.85 -24.24 -22.96
C GLN A 93 7.20 -25.17 -24.12
N GLN A 94 8.48 -25.54 -24.26
CA GLN A 94 8.91 -26.52 -25.29
C GLN A 94 8.36 -27.92 -25.02
N GLN A 95 8.31 -28.37 -23.76
CA GLN A 95 7.73 -29.67 -23.39
C GLN A 95 6.21 -29.73 -23.62
N ILE A 96 5.48 -28.65 -23.34
CA ILE A 96 4.04 -28.57 -23.59
C ILE A 96 3.77 -28.64 -25.11
N ASN A 97 4.54 -27.92 -25.92
CA ASN A 97 4.34 -27.97 -27.37
C ASN A 97 4.65 -29.38 -27.94
N ALA A 98 5.68 -30.06 -27.44
CA ALA A 98 6.01 -31.42 -27.86
C ALA A 98 4.93 -32.45 -27.51
N THR A 99 4.22 -32.27 -26.39
CA THR A 99 3.11 -33.15 -25.98
C THR A 99 1.83 -32.90 -26.77
N LEU A 100 1.57 -31.66 -27.20
CA LEU A 100 0.41 -31.32 -28.04
C LEU A 100 0.50 -31.88 -29.48
N PHE A 101 1.71 -32.07 -30.04
CA PHE A 101 1.89 -32.68 -31.36
C PHE A 101 1.83 -34.21 -31.36
N ALA A 102 1.86 -34.86 -30.18
CA ALA A 102 1.76 -36.32 -30.07
C ALA A 102 0.30 -36.83 -30.02
N THR A 103 -0.71 -35.95 -29.97
CA THR A 103 -2.12 -36.35 -29.75
C THR A 103 -3.04 -36.23 -30.98
N THR A 104 -2.53 -35.89 -32.17
CA THR A 104 -3.35 -35.69 -33.38
C THR A 104 -3.41 -36.89 -34.33
N THR A 105 -3.38 -38.12 -33.83
CA THR A 105 -3.62 -39.31 -34.67
C THR A 105 -4.46 -40.36 -33.94
N THR A 106 -5.74 -40.05 -33.73
CA THR A 106 -6.81 -41.07 -33.68
C THR A 106 -8.19 -40.40 -33.82
N GLN A 107 -8.81 -40.61 -34.99
CA GLN A 107 -10.24 -40.90 -35.28
C GLN A 107 -11.25 -40.81 -34.09
N SER A 108 -12.54 -40.46 -34.22
CA SER A 108 -13.48 -40.35 -35.36
C SER A 108 -14.89 -39.94 -34.87
N THR A 109 -15.71 -39.44 -35.81
CA THR A 109 -17.18 -39.60 -35.96
C THR A 109 -18.19 -39.04 -34.93
N THR A 110 -18.93 -38.07 -35.46
CA THR A 110 -20.22 -37.48 -35.06
C THR A 110 -21.38 -38.49 -35.10
N SER A 111 -22.29 -38.42 -34.11
CA SER A 111 -23.71 -38.82 -34.23
C SER A 111 -24.55 -38.20 -33.11
N THR A 112 -25.62 -37.53 -33.53
CA THR A 112 -26.65 -36.82 -32.77
C THR A 112 -27.68 -37.78 -32.19
N THR A 113 -28.08 -37.66 -30.92
CA THR A 113 -29.41 -38.12 -30.44
C THR A 113 -29.81 -37.42 -29.14
N THR A 114 -30.94 -36.72 -29.20
CA THR A 114 -31.73 -36.16 -28.10
C THR A 114 -32.52 -37.26 -27.41
N GLN A 115 -32.47 -37.42 -26.08
CA GLN A 115 -33.59 -37.98 -25.29
C GLN A 115 -33.58 -37.49 -23.82
N GLN A 116 -34.73 -36.99 -23.38
CA GLN A 116 -35.17 -36.89 -21.99
C GLN A 116 -35.46 -38.28 -21.43
N TYR A 117 -34.97 -38.60 -20.22
CA TYR A 117 -35.77 -39.32 -19.21
C TYR A 117 -35.15 -39.20 -17.82
N SER A 118 -36.03 -39.23 -16.82
CA SER A 118 -35.77 -39.05 -15.40
C SER A 118 -35.27 -40.31 -14.68
N SER A 119 -34.56 -40.05 -13.57
CA SER A 119 -34.56 -40.78 -12.29
C SER A 119 -33.58 -41.94 -12.02
N THR A 120 -32.90 -41.74 -10.88
CA THR A 120 -32.40 -42.71 -9.88
C THR A 120 -31.25 -43.66 -10.25
N ASN A 121 -30.04 -43.35 -9.75
CA ASN A 121 -29.46 -44.14 -8.66
C ASN A 121 -28.20 -43.51 -8.04
N THR A 122 -28.24 -43.43 -6.72
CA THR A 122 -27.14 -43.61 -5.74
C THR A 122 -25.73 -43.23 -6.15
N GLY A 123 -25.29 -42.10 -5.62
CA GLY A 123 -23.89 -41.69 -5.64
C GLY A 123 -23.72 -40.42 -4.82
N ASP A 124 -24.08 -40.47 -3.53
CA ASP A 124 -23.78 -39.44 -2.54
C ASP A 124 -22.27 -39.24 -2.44
N LYS A 125 -21.72 -38.44 -3.36
CA LYS A 125 -20.47 -37.73 -3.15
C LYS A 125 -20.84 -36.46 -2.42
N TYR A 126 -20.73 -36.53 -1.10
CA TYR A 126 -20.57 -35.42 -0.18
C TYR A 126 -20.12 -34.14 -0.91
N SER A 127 -21.08 -33.28 -1.26
CA SER A 127 -20.77 -31.87 -1.44
C SER A 127 -20.48 -31.38 -0.03
N VAL A 128 -19.21 -31.43 0.34
CA VAL A 128 -18.75 -30.70 1.51
C VAL A 128 -18.99 -29.24 1.17
N SER A 129 -20.12 -28.72 1.62
CA SER A 129 -20.35 -27.31 1.85
C SER A 129 -19.29 -26.88 2.86
N ILE A 130 -18.06 -26.65 2.40
CA ILE A 130 -17.07 -25.93 3.18
C ILE A 130 -17.69 -24.56 3.33
N ILE A 131 -18.37 -24.33 4.47
CA ILE A 131 -18.83 -23.02 4.88
C ILE A 131 -17.54 -22.20 4.96
N ALA A 132 -17.26 -21.46 3.90
CA ALA A 132 -16.03 -20.71 3.78
C ALA A 132 -16.06 -19.65 4.87
N LYS A 133 -15.24 -19.84 5.90
CA LYS A 133 -15.20 -18.95 7.06
C LYS A 133 -14.73 -17.57 6.59
N VAL A 134 -15.65 -16.62 6.57
CA VAL A 134 -15.39 -15.20 6.30
C VAL A 134 -14.45 -14.70 7.41
N GLN A 135 -13.31 -14.12 7.04
CA GLN A 135 -12.32 -13.58 7.98
C GLN A 135 -12.12 -12.08 7.72
N PRO A 136 -13.03 -11.21 8.21
CA PRO A 136 -12.83 -9.78 8.13
C PRO A 136 -11.73 -9.33 9.12
N ALA A 137 -11.25 -8.10 8.97
CA ALA A 137 -10.38 -7.48 9.95
C ALA A 137 -11.21 -7.05 11.17
N VAL A 138 -10.78 -7.43 12.37
CA VAL A 138 -11.48 -7.09 13.63
C VAL A 138 -10.60 -6.34 14.62
N VAL A 139 -9.29 -6.34 14.39
CA VAL A 139 -8.29 -5.72 15.26
C VAL A 139 -7.81 -4.42 14.62
N THR A 140 -7.64 -3.38 15.45
CA THR A 140 -7.09 -2.08 15.04
C THR A 140 -5.73 -2.25 14.36
N PRO A 141 -5.52 -1.69 13.16
CA PRO A 141 -4.21 -1.66 12.52
C PRO A 141 -3.17 -0.92 13.35
N CYS A 142 -1.94 -1.41 13.33
CA CYS A 142 -0.83 -0.68 13.92
C CYS A 142 -0.59 0.63 13.16
N CYS A 143 -0.54 1.73 13.89
CA CYS A 143 -0.31 3.05 13.32
C CYS A 143 1.19 3.34 13.27
N ILE A 144 1.78 2.99 12.13
CA ILE A 144 3.21 3.09 11.87
C ILE A 144 3.44 3.66 10.48
N ASP A 145 4.56 4.35 10.32
CA ASP A 145 4.92 4.97 9.04
C ASP A 145 5.51 3.93 8.08
N MET A 146 4.69 3.37 7.19
CA MET A 146 5.15 2.41 6.17
C MET A 146 6.15 3.02 5.18
N LEU A 147 6.09 4.32 4.91
CA LEU A 147 7.11 5.02 4.11
C LEU A 147 8.42 5.25 4.86
N SER A 148 8.50 4.82 6.13
CA SER A 148 9.48 5.17 7.16
C SER A 148 9.24 6.54 7.80
N PRO A 149 9.49 6.66 9.12
CA PRO A 149 9.35 7.93 9.83
C PRO A 149 10.19 9.06 9.26
N GLY A 150 11.35 8.75 8.68
CA GLY A 150 12.22 9.74 8.06
C GLY A 150 11.61 10.39 6.82
N VAL A 151 10.92 9.61 5.98
CA VAL A 151 10.26 10.12 4.78
C VAL A 151 9.04 10.95 5.15
N CYS A 152 8.19 10.46 6.05
CA CYS A 152 7.00 11.19 6.49
C CYS A 152 7.38 12.53 7.16
N ARG A 153 8.40 12.53 8.02
CA ARG A 153 8.93 13.77 8.62
C ARG A 153 9.51 14.73 7.59
N LEU A 154 10.24 14.23 6.59
CA LEU A 154 10.76 15.06 5.51
C LEU A 154 9.62 15.72 4.71
N MET A 155 8.56 14.96 4.41
CA MET A 155 7.39 15.50 3.71
C MET A 155 6.69 16.59 4.54
N MET A 156 6.50 16.35 5.84
CA MET A 156 5.91 17.31 6.76
C MET A 156 6.74 18.59 6.88
N ASN A 157 8.07 18.47 7.03
CA ASN A 157 8.96 19.63 7.15
C ASN A 157 9.08 20.44 5.86
N ARG A 158 8.90 19.80 4.70
CA ARG A 158 8.99 20.46 3.40
C ARG A 158 7.76 21.33 3.15
N ASP A 159 6.58 20.80 3.46
CA ASP A 159 5.29 21.45 3.22
C ASP A 159 4.25 20.88 4.19
N GLN A 160 4.08 21.56 5.32
CA GLN A 160 3.24 21.09 6.41
C GLN A 160 1.76 21.10 6.03
N GLU A 161 1.32 22.10 5.28
CA GLU A 161 -0.09 22.21 4.86
C GLU A 161 -0.46 21.06 3.92
N LYS A 162 0.36 20.78 2.91
CA LYS A 162 0.14 19.66 1.99
C LYS A 162 0.21 18.32 2.70
N PHE A 163 1.12 18.15 3.65
CA PHE A 163 1.22 16.94 4.46
C PHE A 163 -0.05 16.74 5.29
N ASN A 164 -0.49 17.76 6.02
CA ASN A 164 -1.70 17.72 6.83
C ASN A 164 -2.95 17.46 5.98
N ARG A 165 -3.03 18.08 4.80
CA ARG A 165 -4.11 17.83 3.84
C ARG A 165 -4.18 16.35 3.43
N GLN A 166 -3.03 15.69 3.24
CA GLN A 166 -3.01 14.24 2.97
C GLN A 166 -3.41 13.43 4.20
N CYS A 167 -2.98 13.81 5.41
CA CYS A 167 -3.41 13.14 6.64
C CYS A 167 -4.93 13.19 6.85
N ARG A 168 -5.58 14.31 6.49
CA ARG A 168 -7.02 14.52 6.75
C ARG A 168 -7.94 14.04 5.63
N ASN A 169 -7.45 13.89 4.40
CA ASN A 169 -8.29 13.60 3.22
C ASN A 169 -7.87 12.34 2.45
N ASN A 170 -6.88 11.59 2.92
CA ASN A 170 -6.41 10.39 2.24
C ASN A 170 -6.19 9.25 3.23
N ALA A 171 -7.17 8.36 3.32
CA ALA A 171 -7.13 7.22 4.24
C ALA A 171 -5.90 6.30 4.04
N ASP A 172 -5.40 6.13 2.81
CA ASP A 172 -4.19 5.32 2.59
C ASP A 172 -2.95 6.04 3.11
N PHE A 173 -2.89 7.36 2.96
CA PHE A 173 -1.78 8.15 3.50
C PHE A 173 -1.82 8.17 5.03
N SER A 174 -3.00 8.48 5.57
CA SER A 174 -3.29 8.64 6.98
C SER A 174 -3.13 7.35 7.77
N PHE A 175 -3.74 6.23 7.37
CA PHE A 175 -3.74 5.02 8.20
C PHE A 175 -2.67 3.99 7.82
N LEU A 176 -1.98 4.15 6.69
CA LEU A 176 -0.92 3.21 6.27
C LEU A 176 0.44 3.89 6.05
N GLN A 177 0.51 4.92 5.20
CA GLN A 177 1.81 5.41 4.73
C GLN A 177 2.58 6.19 5.79
N CYS A 178 1.89 7.11 6.48
CA CYS A 178 2.47 8.04 7.43
C CYS A 178 1.64 8.15 8.72
N CYS A 179 1.09 7.03 9.18
CA CYS A 179 0.12 7.03 10.28
C CYS A 179 0.65 7.63 11.57
N TYR A 180 1.83 7.19 12.02
CA TYR A 180 2.39 7.73 13.25
C TYR A 180 2.66 9.24 13.11
N SER A 181 3.21 9.64 11.96
CA SER A 181 3.48 11.05 11.69
C SER A 181 2.20 11.91 11.57
N CYS A 182 1.09 11.35 11.07
CA CYS A 182 -0.18 12.04 10.92
C CYS A 182 -0.95 12.23 12.23
N HIS A 183 -0.84 11.27 13.16
CA HIS A 183 -1.72 11.22 14.33
C HIS A 183 -1.02 11.21 15.68
N PHE A 184 0.30 10.93 15.75
CA PHE A 184 1.03 10.77 17.02
C PHE A 184 2.31 11.62 17.11
N SER A 185 2.64 12.39 16.07
CA SER A 185 3.74 13.36 16.11
C SER A 185 3.28 14.68 16.71
N SER A 186 4.03 15.24 17.66
CA SER A 186 3.74 16.55 18.25
C SER A 186 3.60 17.69 17.23
N GLN A 187 4.30 17.56 16.10
CA GLN A 187 4.27 18.51 14.99
C GLN A 187 2.97 18.44 14.16
N ALA A 188 2.21 17.35 14.29
CA ALA A 188 0.92 17.18 13.62
C ALA A 188 -0.21 18.03 14.25
N TYR A 189 -0.02 18.54 15.47
CA TYR A 189 -1.03 19.33 16.20
C TYR A 189 -0.72 20.82 16.29
N VAL A 190 0.34 21.29 15.63
CA VAL A 190 0.68 22.72 15.67
C VAL A 190 -0.47 23.51 15.04
N GLY A 191 -1.24 24.21 15.86
CA GLY A 191 -2.44 24.96 15.45
C GLY A 191 -3.77 24.21 15.57
N LEU A 192 -3.80 22.99 16.11
CA LEU A 192 -5.02 22.22 16.37
C LEU A 192 -5.29 22.14 17.88
N THR A 193 -6.56 22.15 18.27
CA THR A 193 -6.99 22.00 19.68
C THR A 193 -6.99 20.54 20.15
N ALA A 194 -6.96 19.59 19.21
CA ALA A 194 -7.01 18.16 19.50
C ALA A 194 -5.63 17.61 19.89
N SER A 195 -5.62 16.70 20.87
CA SER A 195 -4.48 15.85 21.20
C SER A 195 -4.31 14.73 20.16
N GLY A 196 -3.15 14.06 20.15
CA GLY A 196 -2.87 12.99 19.20
C GLY A 196 -3.83 11.82 19.19
N ASN A 197 -4.33 11.45 20.36
CA ASN A 197 -5.27 10.35 20.48
C ASN A 197 -6.62 10.72 19.85
N GLU A 198 -7.09 11.94 20.12
CA GLU A 198 -8.35 12.47 19.57
C GLU A 198 -8.28 12.56 18.04
N LEU A 199 -7.14 12.98 17.50
CA LEU A 199 -6.98 13.16 16.06
C LEU A 199 -6.99 11.85 15.26
N TYR A 200 -6.45 10.76 15.82
CA TYR A 200 -6.52 9.44 15.19
C TYR A 200 -7.97 8.95 15.05
N GLU A 201 -8.73 9.09 16.13
CA GLU A 201 -10.11 8.60 16.20
C GLU A 201 -11.05 9.50 15.39
N GLU A 202 -10.86 10.82 15.44
CA GLU A 202 -11.59 11.79 14.62
C GLU A 202 -11.40 11.51 13.12
N ASP A 203 -10.15 11.33 12.68
CA ASP A 203 -9.85 10.98 11.29
C ASP A 203 -10.48 9.66 10.88
N ALA A 204 -10.50 8.66 11.78
CA ALA A 204 -11.11 7.37 11.52
C ALA A 204 -12.63 7.52 11.39
N VAL A 205 -13.27 8.33 12.23
CA VAL A 205 -14.70 8.65 12.10
C VAL A 205 -14.98 9.33 10.77
N ASN A 206 -14.25 10.40 10.46
CA ASN A 206 -14.49 11.24 9.30
C ASN A 206 -14.24 10.49 7.98
N MET A 207 -13.16 9.75 7.88
CA MET A 207 -12.80 9.04 6.64
C MET A 207 -13.36 7.62 6.59
N LEU A 208 -13.36 6.85 7.68
CA LEU A 208 -13.59 5.41 7.61
C LEU A 208 -14.93 4.97 8.17
N LEU A 209 -15.44 5.62 9.21
CA LEU A 209 -16.59 5.09 9.96
C LEU A 209 -17.89 5.85 9.75
N ASN A 210 -17.89 7.00 9.07
CA ASN A 210 -19.08 7.84 8.92
C ASN A 210 -20.21 7.10 8.18
N PRO A 211 -21.23 6.56 8.90
CA PRO A 211 -22.26 5.72 8.29
C PRO A 211 -23.40 6.56 7.69
N TYR A 212 -23.42 7.86 8.00
CA TYR A 212 -24.45 8.81 7.55
C TYR A 212 -24.16 9.38 6.17
N ASN A 213 -22.92 9.22 5.68
CA ASN A 213 -22.57 9.57 4.31
C ASN A 213 -22.97 8.43 3.36
N ALA A 214 -23.98 8.68 2.51
CA ALA A 214 -24.50 7.71 1.54
C ALA A 214 -23.42 7.14 0.62
N THR A 215 -22.41 7.96 0.34
CA THR A 215 -21.23 7.58 -0.43
C THR A 215 -20.02 7.99 0.40
N ASN A 216 -19.69 7.20 1.42
CA ASN A 216 -18.37 7.33 2.03
C ASN A 216 -17.31 7.05 0.95
N GLU A 217 -16.71 8.12 0.42
CA GLU A 217 -15.75 8.08 -0.69
C GLU A 217 -14.50 7.29 -0.34
N HIS A 218 -14.23 7.07 0.95
CA HIS A 218 -13.15 6.25 1.42
C HIS A 218 -13.59 4.83 1.79
N CYS A 219 -14.88 4.49 1.75
CA CYS A 219 -15.36 3.13 1.99
C CYS A 219 -15.75 2.38 0.72
N PHE A 220 -14.74 1.82 0.06
CA PHE A 220 -14.93 1.09 -1.19
C PHE A 220 -13.93 -0.05 -1.34
N ASP A 221 -14.25 -0.97 -2.25
CA ASP A 221 -13.30 -1.94 -2.78
C ASP A 221 -12.79 -1.43 -4.13
N ARG A 222 -11.46 -1.36 -4.30
CA ARG A 222 -10.82 -0.98 -5.58
C ARG A 222 -10.94 -2.09 -6.62
N HIS A 223 -11.04 -3.34 -6.19
CA HIS A 223 -11.21 -4.49 -7.06
C HIS A 223 -12.66 -4.99 -7.02
N GLY A 224 -13.04 -5.78 -8.02
CA GLY A 224 -14.39 -6.32 -8.13
C GLY A 224 -14.78 -7.21 -6.94
N THR A 225 -16.09 -7.31 -6.70
CA THR A 225 -16.68 -8.04 -5.56
C THR A 225 -16.15 -9.47 -5.43
N SER A 226 -16.06 -10.21 -6.54
CA SER A 226 -15.55 -11.60 -6.53
C SER A 226 -14.12 -11.72 -6.01
N PHE A 227 -13.26 -10.74 -6.34
CA PHE A 227 -11.87 -10.70 -5.86
C PHE A 227 -11.82 -10.50 -4.35
N CYS A 228 -12.55 -9.51 -3.86
CA CYS A 228 -12.53 -9.17 -2.44
C CYS A 228 -13.27 -10.21 -1.58
N GLU A 229 -14.35 -10.81 -2.09
CA GLU A 229 -14.96 -11.97 -1.45
C GLU A 229 -14.00 -13.15 -1.34
N SER A 230 -13.27 -13.47 -2.41
CA SER A 230 -12.28 -14.55 -2.38
C SER A 230 -11.18 -14.28 -1.37
N LEU A 231 -10.76 -13.02 -1.20
CA LEU A 231 -9.79 -12.60 -0.19
C LEU A 231 -10.34 -12.80 1.23
N VAL A 232 -11.56 -12.31 1.49
CA VAL A 232 -12.21 -12.42 2.82
C VAL A 232 -12.50 -13.88 3.18
N LYS A 233 -12.93 -14.70 2.21
CA LYS A 233 -13.22 -16.13 2.38
C LYS A 233 -11.95 -17.01 2.35
N ARG A 234 -10.78 -16.42 2.06
CA ARG A 234 -9.49 -17.11 1.91
C ARG A 234 -9.53 -18.25 0.89
N GLN A 235 -10.14 -17.98 -0.26
CA GLN A 235 -10.33 -18.95 -1.33
C GLN A 235 -9.29 -18.77 -2.44
N GLY A 236 -9.04 -19.85 -3.19
CA GLY A 236 -8.10 -19.87 -4.31
C GLY A 236 -6.71 -19.43 -3.89
N ARG A 237 -6.18 -18.40 -4.58
CA ARG A 237 -4.83 -17.87 -4.34
C ARG A 237 -4.61 -17.24 -2.96
N TRP A 238 -5.69 -16.99 -2.20
CA TRP A 238 -5.64 -16.39 -0.86
C TRP A 238 -5.74 -17.41 0.27
N GLY A 239 -5.74 -18.71 -0.05
CA GLY A 239 -5.76 -19.78 0.95
C GLY A 239 -4.49 -19.88 1.78
N SER A 240 -3.39 -19.25 1.36
CA SER A 240 -2.15 -19.21 2.13
C SER A 240 -2.31 -18.35 3.40
N LYS A 241 -1.49 -18.63 4.43
CA LYS A 241 -1.52 -17.86 5.69
C LYS A 241 -1.08 -16.40 5.52
N THR A 242 -0.39 -16.06 4.43
CA THR A 242 0.36 -14.80 4.27
C THR A 242 -0.49 -13.58 3.97
N THR A 243 -1.65 -13.75 3.33
CA THR A 243 -2.47 -12.62 2.91
C THR A 243 -3.90 -12.81 3.41
N SER A 244 -4.30 -11.95 4.33
CA SER A 244 -5.66 -11.93 4.90
C SER A 244 -6.09 -10.49 5.16
N CYS A 245 -7.38 -10.30 5.44
CA CYS A 245 -7.87 -8.99 5.83
C CYS A 245 -7.08 -8.41 7.00
N SER A 246 -6.80 -9.18 8.06
CA SER A 246 -6.14 -8.66 9.27
C SER A 246 -4.63 -8.43 9.14
N GLN A 247 -3.94 -9.00 8.16
CA GLN A 247 -2.46 -9.02 8.14
C GLN A 247 -1.85 -8.45 6.86
N SER A 248 -2.60 -7.65 6.09
CA SER A 248 -2.11 -7.16 4.81
C SER A 248 -2.52 -5.71 4.54
N SER A 249 -1.53 -4.85 4.27
CA SER A 249 -1.78 -3.50 3.76
C SER A 249 -2.53 -3.51 2.43
N LEU A 250 -2.33 -4.54 1.61
CA LEU A 250 -3.07 -4.74 0.38
C LEU A 250 -4.58 -4.84 0.64
N ALA A 251 -4.98 -5.56 1.69
CA ALA A 251 -6.38 -5.74 2.03
C ALA A 251 -7.05 -4.40 2.38
N PHE A 252 -6.37 -3.55 3.17
CA PHE A 252 -6.86 -2.21 3.48
C PHE A 252 -6.96 -1.31 2.23
N ARG A 253 -6.02 -1.39 1.30
CA ARG A 253 -6.00 -0.55 0.09
C ARG A 253 -7.02 -1.00 -0.95
N VAL A 254 -7.18 -2.31 -1.11
CA VAL A 254 -7.89 -2.92 -2.25
C VAL A 254 -9.29 -3.37 -1.89
N CYS A 255 -9.49 -3.91 -0.69
CA CYS A 255 -10.75 -4.52 -0.26
C CYS A 255 -11.22 -3.89 1.05
N ARG A 256 -11.11 -2.57 1.19
CA ARG A 256 -11.34 -1.86 2.46
C ARG A 256 -12.73 -2.15 3.02
N ARG A 257 -13.76 -2.04 2.17
CA ARG A 257 -15.15 -2.29 2.53
C ARG A 257 -15.40 -3.78 2.77
N SER A 258 -14.94 -4.65 1.88
CA SER A 258 -15.12 -6.10 2.02
C SER A 258 -14.45 -6.67 3.28
N CYS A 259 -13.26 -6.19 3.61
CA CYS A 259 -12.52 -6.60 4.80
C CYS A 259 -12.99 -5.94 6.10
N GLY A 260 -13.96 -5.02 6.05
CA GLY A 260 -14.55 -4.42 7.25
C GLY A 260 -13.71 -3.32 7.90
N TYR A 261 -12.85 -2.66 7.13
CA TYR A 261 -12.05 -1.52 7.59
C TYR A 261 -12.83 -0.21 7.64
N CYS A 262 -14.02 -0.15 7.05
CA CYS A 262 -14.81 1.07 6.95
C CYS A 262 -16.30 0.75 6.98
N SER A 263 -17.10 1.78 7.25
CA SER A 263 -18.57 1.76 7.24
C SER A 263 -19.13 2.59 6.09
N ASP A 264 -20.24 2.11 5.54
CA ASP A 264 -21.19 2.85 4.70
C ASP A 264 -22.63 2.49 5.10
N GLN A 265 -23.63 3.00 4.37
CA GLN A 265 -25.06 2.74 4.66
C GLN A 265 -25.45 1.26 4.65
N THR A 266 -24.70 0.41 3.93
CA THR A 266 -25.04 -1.00 3.71
C THR A 266 -24.21 -1.93 4.56
N LYS A 267 -23.06 -1.47 5.06
CA LYS A 267 -22.10 -2.31 5.77
C LYS A 267 -21.37 -1.52 6.83
N GLN A 268 -21.36 -2.06 8.04
CA GLN A 268 -20.59 -1.51 9.16
C GLN A 268 -19.17 -2.08 9.19
N ALA A 269 -18.23 -1.25 9.63
CA ALA A 269 -16.87 -1.65 9.94
C ALA A 269 -16.87 -2.69 11.06
N THR A 270 -15.98 -3.67 10.94
CA THR A 270 -15.72 -4.66 11.99
C THR A 270 -14.48 -4.30 12.80
N VAL A 271 -13.61 -3.44 12.26
CA VAL A 271 -12.48 -2.85 12.97
C VAL A 271 -12.96 -1.72 13.87
N ARG A 272 -12.53 -1.73 15.13
CA ARG A 272 -12.61 -0.56 16.01
C ARG A 272 -11.30 0.21 15.94
N TYR A 273 -11.37 1.50 15.62
CA TYR A 273 -10.20 2.38 15.59
C TYR A 273 -10.00 2.96 16.99
N ASP A 274 -8.95 2.50 17.66
CA ASP A 274 -8.61 2.86 19.04
C ASP A 274 -7.16 3.35 19.06
N SER A 275 -6.95 4.58 19.51
CA SER A 275 -5.65 5.24 19.48
C SER A 275 -4.61 4.61 20.44
N GLU A 276 -5.03 3.99 21.53
CA GLU A 276 -4.14 3.29 22.46
C GLU A 276 -3.68 1.96 21.89
N VAL A 277 -4.61 1.20 21.29
CA VAL A 277 -4.30 -0.05 20.62
C VAL A 277 -3.41 0.21 19.42
N ALA A 278 -3.70 1.21 18.60
CA ALA A 278 -2.96 1.53 17.39
C ALA A 278 -1.47 1.85 17.62
N ARG A 279 -1.13 2.44 18.77
CA ARG A 279 0.25 2.75 19.16
C ARG A 279 1.01 1.54 19.74
N ASP A 280 0.28 0.61 20.36
CA ASP A 280 0.89 -0.57 20.99
C ASP A 280 1.06 -1.71 19.97
N MET A 281 2.28 -1.86 19.46
CA MET A 281 2.66 -2.91 18.51
C MET A 281 2.36 -4.35 18.97
N LYS A 282 2.08 -4.59 20.25
CA LYS A 282 1.71 -5.90 20.78
C LYS A 282 0.20 -6.15 20.75
N LYS A 283 -0.62 -5.09 20.66
CA LYS A 283 -2.08 -5.15 20.70
C LYS A 283 -2.71 -4.94 19.32
N CYS A 284 -2.09 -4.12 18.47
CA CYS A 284 -2.58 -3.86 17.12
C CYS A 284 -2.21 -4.94 16.10
N SER A 285 -2.91 -4.94 14.97
CA SER A 285 -2.60 -5.81 13.84
C SER A 285 -1.63 -5.18 12.86
N ARG A 286 -0.55 -5.89 12.57
CA ARG A 286 0.52 -5.45 11.67
C ARG A 286 0.16 -5.74 10.22
N LEU A 287 0.06 -4.70 9.40
CA LEU A 287 -0.34 -4.78 7.99
C LEU A 287 0.87 -4.80 7.03
N PHE A 288 1.82 -5.72 7.22
CA PHE A 288 3.05 -5.79 6.41
C PHE A 288 2.94 -6.77 5.24
#